data_AF-A0A937ATQ3-F1
#
_entry.id   AF-A0A937ATQ3-F1
#
_cell.length_a   1.000
_cell.length_b   1.000
_cell.length_c   1.000
_cell.angle_alpha   90.00
_cell.angle_beta   90.00
_cell.angle_gamma   90.00
#
_symmetry.space_group_name_H-M   'P 1'
#
loop_
_entity.id
_entity.type
_entity.pdbx_description
1 polymer ?
#
loop_
_entity_poly.entity_id
_entity_poly.type
_entity_poly.pdbx_seq_one_letter_code
_entity_poly.pdbx_strand_id
1 'polypeptide(L)'
;ENARAPLSGGGCGRTMRARRRRGVAGAGTVGIKAGAVTRSECGKEVAEEDGDQCIVVSIDSRQTAPGKWEVFTHGGRKGTGLDTLDWARRMAQSGAGELLITSMDRDGTRSGFDLELTRAISDAVPVPVIASGGVGSLDDLLDGVTRGGASAVLAASIFHFGEFTIAQAKAHLAAAGVPVRQISRPA
;
A
#
# COMPACT_ATOMS: atom_id res chain seq x y z
N GLU A 1 12.23 22.76 2.45
CA GLU A 1 12.02 22.90 1.00
C GLU A 1 10.90 21.94 0.59
N ASN A 2 9.80 22.45 0.04
CA ASN A 2 8.51 21.75 -0.02
C ASN A 2 8.44 20.71 -1.15
N ALA A 3 8.72 19.45 -0.84
CA ALA A 3 8.35 18.33 -1.70
C ALA A 3 6.82 18.16 -1.69
N ARG A 4 6.15 18.46 -2.82
CA ARG A 4 4.73 18.16 -3.03
C ARG A 4 4.57 16.69 -3.45
N ALA A 5 4.78 15.77 -2.51
CA ALA A 5 4.37 14.37 -2.65
C ALA A 5 3.04 14.15 -1.92
N PRO A 6 2.15 13.27 -2.40
CA PRO A 6 0.98 12.84 -1.61
C PRO A 6 1.49 12.26 -0.28
N LEU A 7 0.97 12.75 0.84
CA LEU A 7 1.30 12.27 2.17
C LEU A 7 0.17 11.36 2.66
N SER A 8 0.47 10.08 2.89
CA SER A 8 -0.45 9.12 3.48
C SER A 8 -0.13 8.95 4.97
N GLY A 9 -1.03 9.39 5.84
CA GLY A 9 -0.92 9.25 7.30
C GLY A 9 -1.97 8.28 7.84
N GLY A 10 -1.55 7.21 8.53
CA GLY A 10 -2.45 6.18 9.05
C GLY A 10 -2.90 6.44 10.49
N GLY A 11 -4.21 6.59 10.72
CA GLY A 11 -4.79 6.69 12.06
C GLY A 11 -6.32 6.59 12.04
N CYS A 12 -6.85 5.40 12.35
CA CYS A 12 -8.29 5.18 12.52
C CYS A 12 -8.68 5.59 13.94
N GLY A 13 -9.35 6.73 14.10
CA GLY A 13 -9.94 7.05 15.40
C GLY A 13 -10.63 8.40 15.55
N ARG A 14 -10.19 9.47 14.87
CA ARG A 14 -10.74 10.83 15.16
C ARG A 14 -10.76 11.83 13.98
N THR A 15 -10.76 11.38 12.73
CA THR A 15 -10.51 12.29 11.60
C THR A 15 -11.74 12.89 10.92
N MET A 16 -12.96 12.46 11.24
CA MET A 16 -14.17 13.03 10.59
C MET A 16 -14.56 14.45 11.03
N ARG A 17 -13.92 15.04 12.06
CA ARG A 17 -14.21 16.43 12.49
C ARG A 17 -13.11 17.45 12.20
N ALA A 18 -11.96 17.04 11.63
CA ALA A 18 -10.76 17.88 11.62
C ALA A 18 -10.57 18.74 10.36
N ARG A 19 -11.21 18.43 9.22
CA ARG A 19 -10.93 19.14 7.96
C ARG A 19 -11.73 20.44 7.75
N ARG A 20 -12.89 20.59 8.39
CA ARG A 20 -13.66 21.86 8.37
C ARG A 20 -12.99 23.05 9.08
N ARG A 21 -11.89 22.85 9.81
CA ARG A 21 -11.23 23.94 10.58
C ARG A 21 -9.83 24.34 10.10
N ARG A 22 -9.24 23.66 9.12
CA ARG A 22 -7.91 24.03 8.62
C ARG A 22 -7.92 24.03 7.10
N GLY A 23 -8.14 25.21 6.54
CA GLY A 23 -7.86 25.50 5.14
C GLY A 23 -6.37 25.35 4.88
N VAL A 24 -5.97 24.21 4.33
CA VAL A 24 -4.67 24.03 3.68
C VAL A 24 -4.93 23.27 2.38
N ALA A 25 -4.63 23.92 1.27
CA ALA A 25 -4.69 23.35 -0.07
C ALA A 25 -3.70 22.18 -0.19
N GLY A 26 -4.21 21.00 -0.47
CA GLY A 26 -3.44 19.77 -0.70
C GLY A 26 -4.33 18.56 -0.56
N ALA A 27 -4.58 17.85 -1.66
CA ALA A 27 -5.29 16.57 -1.67
C ALA A 27 -4.55 15.59 -0.76
N GLY A 28 -5.21 15.14 0.30
CA GLY A 28 -4.66 14.20 1.28
C GLY A 28 -5.37 12.87 1.12
N THR A 29 -4.60 11.80 0.91
CA THR A 29 -5.12 10.44 0.86
C THR A 29 -5.56 10.01 2.26
N VAL A 30 -6.80 9.52 2.39
CA VAL A 30 -7.33 8.99 3.63
C VAL A 30 -7.00 7.49 3.68
N GLY A 31 -6.09 7.10 4.57
CA GLY A 31 -5.75 5.70 4.79
C GLY A 31 -6.75 5.03 5.74
N ILE A 32 -7.55 4.10 5.23
CA ILE A 32 -8.39 3.23 6.06
C ILE A 32 -7.57 1.99 6.40
N LYS A 33 -7.13 1.89 7.66
CA LYS A 33 -6.50 0.66 8.18
C LYS A 33 -7.57 -0.40 8.44
N ALA A 34 -7.25 -1.67 8.18
CA ALA A 34 -8.09 -2.86 8.41
C ALA A 34 -8.74 -2.99 9.81
N GLY A 35 -8.50 -2.09 10.77
CA GLY A 35 -9.39 -1.92 11.93
C GLY A 35 -10.84 -1.57 11.56
N ALA A 36 -11.11 -1.19 10.30
CA ALA A 36 -12.44 -0.94 9.74
C ALA A 36 -13.16 -2.19 9.18
N VAL A 37 -12.68 -3.42 9.47
CA VAL A 37 -13.35 -4.69 9.09
C VAL A 37 -14.81 -4.75 9.56
N THR A 38 -15.20 -3.95 10.55
CA THR A 38 -16.58 -3.87 11.06
C THR A 38 -17.51 -2.91 10.31
N ARG A 39 -17.04 -2.09 9.36
CA ARG A 39 -17.91 -1.13 8.66
C ARG A 39 -17.54 -0.98 7.18
N SER A 40 -17.93 -1.97 6.37
CA SER A 40 -17.78 -1.91 4.90
C SER A 40 -18.53 -0.75 4.25
N GLU A 41 -19.50 -0.13 4.95
CA GLU A 41 -20.29 1.01 4.46
C GLU A 41 -19.51 2.34 4.47
N CYS A 42 -18.40 2.43 5.19
CA CYS A 42 -17.59 3.66 5.30
C CYS A 42 -16.91 4.06 3.97
N GLY A 43 -16.71 3.10 3.05
CA GLY A 43 -16.10 3.37 1.74
C GLY A 43 -17.03 4.15 0.81
N LYS A 44 -18.32 3.80 0.78
CA LYS A 44 -19.31 4.44 -0.11
C LYS A 44 -19.61 5.89 0.28
N GLU A 45 -19.77 6.16 1.58
CA GLU A 45 -20.03 7.51 2.09
C GLU A 45 -18.84 8.46 1.83
N VAL A 46 -17.59 7.96 1.83
CA VAL A 46 -16.38 8.76 1.56
C VAL A 46 -16.13 8.94 0.06
N ALA A 47 -16.41 7.91 -0.74
CA ALA A 47 -16.34 7.96 -2.20
C ALA A 47 -17.28 9.02 -2.80
N GLU A 48 -18.50 9.14 -2.26
CA GLU A 48 -19.51 10.10 -2.71
C GLU A 48 -19.14 11.58 -2.42
N GLU A 49 -18.31 11.87 -1.39
CA GLU A 49 -17.93 13.25 -1.03
C GLU A 49 -16.57 13.71 -1.60
N ASP A 50 -15.56 12.83 -1.72
CA ASP A 50 -14.17 13.22 -2.04
C ASP A 50 -13.61 12.56 -3.34
N GLY A 51 -14.39 11.68 -3.97
CA GLY A 51 -14.02 10.89 -5.14
C GLY A 51 -13.04 9.75 -4.84
N ASP A 52 -13.23 8.62 -5.52
CA ASP A 52 -12.64 7.30 -5.22
C ASP A 52 -11.10 7.28 -5.17
N GLN A 53 -10.43 8.23 -5.85
CA GLN A 53 -8.97 8.35 -5.86
C GLN A 53 -8.33 8.66 -4.50
N CYS A 54 -9.12 8.95 -3.45
CA CYS A 54 -8.61 9.36 -2.15
C CYS A 54 -8.54 8.25 -1.09
N ILE A 55 -9.00 7.02 -1.40
CA ILE A 55 -9.13 5.94 -0.41
C ILE A 55 -8.08 4.86 -0.62
N VAL A 56 -7.11 4.77 0.29
CA VAL A 56 -6.18 3.63 0.36
C VAL A 56 -6.63 2.68 1.46
N VAL A 57 -6.83 1.40 1.12
CA VAL A 57 -7.13 0.36 2.09
C VAL A 57 -5.89 -0.47 2.36
N SER A 58 -5.46 -0.52 3.62
CA SER A 58 -4.35 -1.38 4.05
C SER A 58 -4.85 -2.77 4.43
N ILE A 59 -4.24 -3.82 3.88
CA ILE A 59 -4.53 -5.21 4.15
C ILE A 59 -3.25 -5.88 4.67
N ASP A 60 -3.26 -6.28 5.93
CA ASP A 60 -2.21 -7.12 6.51
C ASP A 60 -2.60 -8.59 6.23
N SER A 61 -1.74 -9.33 5.56
CA SER A 61 -2.04 -10.67 5.07
C SER A 61 -0.96 -11.66 5.49
N ARG A 62 -1.37 -12.86 5.92
CA ARG A 62 -0.48 -13.97 6.29
C ARG A 62 -0.90 -15.24 5.58
N GLN A 63 0.07 -16.00 5.07
CA GLN A 63 -0.17 -17.27 4.41
C GLN A 63 -0.67 -18.32 5.42
N THR A 64 -1.77 -18.98 5.10
CA THR A 64 -2.36 -20.06 5.93
C THR A 64 -2.23 -21.43 5.28
N ALA A 65 -2.07 -21.47 3.96
CA ALA A 65 -1.70 -22.64 3.17
C ALA A 65 -1.07 -22.17 1.84
N PRO A 66 -0.41 -23.05 1.07
CA PRO A 66 0.09 -22.69 -0.26
C PRO A 66 -1.02 -22.06 -1.12
N GLY A 67 -0.77 -20.87 -1.66
CA GLY A 67 -1.73 -20.09 -2.44
C GLY A 67 -2.95 -19.56 -1.66
N LYS A 68 -2.94 -19.58 -0.32
CA LYS A 68 -4.04 -19.06 0.52
C LYS A 68 -3.52 -18.16 1.62
N TRP A 69 -4.17 -17.02 1.81
CA TRP A 69 -3.80 -16.05 2.83
C TRP A 69 -5.01 -15.52 3.57
N GLU A 70 -4.85 -15.28 4.86
CA GLU A 70 -5.87 -14.72 5.74
C GLU A 70 -5.55 -13.26 6.06
N VAL A 71 -6.61 -12.43 6.16
CA VAL A 71 -6.50 -11.04 6.61
C VAL A 71 -6.32 -10.99 8.12
N PHE A 72 -5.36 -10.19 8.56
CA PHE A 72 -5.11 -9.90 9.97
C PHE A 72 -5.42 -8.45 10.31
N THR A 73 -5.73 -8.22 11.58
CA THR A 73 -6.04 -6.89 12.13
C THR A 73 -5.28 -6.66 13.44
N HIS A 74 -5.47 -5.47 14.01
CA HIS A 74 -4.85 -5.08 15.28
C HIS A 74 -3.32 -5.15 15.24
N GLY A 75 -2.73 -4.76 14.10
CA GLY A 75 -1.29 -4.85 13.84
C GLY A 75 -0.83 -6.31 13.78
N GLY A 76 -1.55 -7.14 13.01
CA GLY A 76 -1.16 -8.53 12.81
C GLY A 76 -1.47 -9.52 13.94
N ARG A 77 -2.10 -9.07 15.03
CA ARG A 77 -2.31 -9.92 16.22
C ARG A 77 -3.59 -10.75 16.19
N LYS A 78 -4.57 -10.36 15.37
CA LYS A 78 -5.88 -11.02 15.32
C LYS A 78 -6.21 -11.43 13.89
N GLY A 79 -6.21 -12.75 13.64
CA GLY A 79 -6.77 -13.33 12.42
C GLY A 79 -8.28 -13.09 12.35
N THR A 80 -8.78 -12.86 11.15
CA THR A 80 -10.19 -12.54 10.89
C THR A 80 -10.98 -13.72 10.32
N GLY A 81 -10.30 -14.77 9.85
CA GLY A 81 -10.88 -15.86 9.06
C GLY A 81 -11.27 -15.47 7.63
N LEU A 82 -10.99 -14.23 7.21
CA LEU A 82 -11.30 -13.75 5.86
C LEU A 82 -10.16 -14.08 4.89
N ASP A 83 -10.51 -14.63 3.72
CA ASP A 83 -9.57 -14.79 2.62
C ASP A 83 -9.11 -13.42 2.09
N THR A 84 -7.81 -13.30 1.84
CA THR A 84 -7.20 -12.04 1.42
C THR A 84 -7.66 -11.58 0.04
N LEU A 85 -7.78 -12.49 -0.93
CA LEU A 85 -8.19 -12.14 -2.29
C LEU A 85 -9.65 -11.71 -2.32
N ASP A 86 -10.52 -12.44 -1.63
CA ASP A 86 -11.94 -12.08 -1.53
C ASP A 86 -12.14 -10.75 -0.81
N TRP A 87 -11.35 -10.50 0.24
CA TRP A 87 -11.37 -9.20 0.92
C TRP A 87 -10.87 -8.08 0.01
N ALA A 88 -9.77 -8.27 -0.72
CA ALA A 88 -9.24 -7.29 -1.66
C ALA A 88 -10.26 -6.92 -2.75
N ARG A 89 -10.93 -7.92 -3.35
CA ARG A 89 -12.01 -7.71 -4.33
C ARG A 89 -13.16 -6.91 -3.73
N ARG A 90 -13.60 -7.27 -2.52
CA ARG A 90 -14.67 -6.56 -1.82
C ARG A 90 -14.32 -5.10 -1.55
N MET A 91 -13.08 -4.81 -1.15
CA MET A 91 -12.63 -3.44 -0.90
C MET A 91 -12.58 -2.62 -2.18
N ALA A 92 -12.05 -3.17 -3.27
CA ALA A 92 -12.08 -2.53 -4.58
C ALA A 92 -13.52 -2.23 -5.05
N GLN A 93 -14.44 -3.20 -4.92
CA GLN A 93 -15.87 -3.02 -5.24
C GLN A 93 -16.58 -2.01 -4.35
N SER A 94 -16.04 -1.75 -3.16
CA SER A 94 -16.61 -0.84 -2.16
C SER A 94 -15.99 0.56 -2.23
N GLY A 95 -15.23 0.87 -3.28
CA GLY A 95 -14.69 2.22 -3.57
C GLY A 95 -13.26 2.47 -3.09
N ALA A 96 -12.48 1.42 -2.75
CA ALA A 96 -11.05 1.60 -2.52
C ALA A 96 -10.38 2.03 -3.85
N GLY A 97 -9.69 3.17 -3.85
CA GLY A 97 -8.95 3.67 -5.01
C GLY A 97 -7.58 3.03 -5.19
N GLU A 98 -7.01 2.47 -4.11
CA GLU A 98 -5.71 1.78 -4.11
C GLU A 98 -5.63 0.83 -2.89
N LEU A 99 -4.92 -0.29 -3.06
CA LEU A 99 -4.71 -1.27 -2.00
C LEU A 99 -3.25 -1.31 -1.57
N LEU A 100 -2.99 -1.13 -0.27
CA LEU A 100 -1.67 -1.36 0.33
C LEU A 100 -1.64 -2.76 0.95
N ILE A 101 -0.89 -3.67 0.35
CA ILE A 101 -0.79 -5.05 0.80
C ILE A 101 0.53 -5.25 1.54
N THR A 102 0.43 -5.64 2.81
CA THR A 102 1.60 -6.00 3.62
C THR A 102 1.63 -7.50 3.83
N SER A 103 2.65 -8.18 3.30
CA SER A 103 2.91 -9.58 3.64
C SER A 103 3.53 -9.67 5.03
N MET A 104 2.79 -10.25 5.97
CA MET A 104 3.25 -10.44 7.33
C MET A 104 4.36 -11.49 7.45
N ASP A 105 4.40 -12.46 6.54
CA ASP A 105 5.43 -13.51 6.52
C ASP A 105 6.79 -12.95 6.05
N ARG A 106 6.76 -11.89 5.23
CA ARG A 106 7.95 -11.24 4.71
C ARG A 106 8.36 -10.02 5.52
N ASP A 107 7.45 -9.37 6.23
CA ASP A 107 7.77 -8.13 6.95
C ASP A 107 8.92 -8.30 7.93
N GLY A 108 9.87 -7.35 7.90
CA GLY A 108 11.11 -7.41 8.68
C GLY A 108 12.16 -8.45 8.24
N THR A 109 11.84 -9.41 7.36
CA THR A 109 12.75 -10.52 7.01
C THR A 109 13.88 -10.13 6.05
N ARG A 110 13.70 -9.05 5.27
CA ARG A 110 14.63 -8.62 4.21
C ARG A 110 14.88 -9.68 3.13
N SER A 111 13.90 -10.56 2.89
CA SER A 111 13.97 -11.68 1.93
C SER A 111 13.23 -11.43 0.60
N GLY A 112 12.91 -10.17 0.33
CA GLY A 112 12.08 -9.75 -0.80
C GLY A 112 10.59 -9.73 -0.49
N PHE A 113 9.81 -9.19 -1.43
CA PHE A 113 8.35 -9.20 -1.33
C PHE A 113 7.77 -10.60 -1.45
N ASP A 114 6.54 -10.77 -0.97
CA ASP A 114 5.72 -11.92 -1.31
C ASP A 114 5.15 -11.74 -2.72
N LEU A 115 5.90 -12.21 -3.71
CA LEU A 115 5.54 -12.05 -5.12
C LEU A 115 4.29 -12.84 -5.50
N GLU A 116 4.05 -13.98 -4.86
CA GLU A 116 2.86 -14.79 -5.12
C GLU A 116 1.60 -14.05 -4.62
N LEU A 117 1.63 -13.57 -3.39
CA LEU A 117 0.55 -12.74 -2.83
C LEU A 117 0.32 -11.48 -3.67
N THR A 118 1.39 -10.74 -3.96
CA THR A 118 1.32 -9.47 -4.70
C THR A 118 0.71 -9.70 -6.08
N ARG A 119 1.16 -10.74 -6.79
CA ARG A 119 0.65 -11.08 -8.11
C ARG A 119 -0.80 -11.53 -8.07
N ALA A 120 -1.14 -12.41 -7.12
CA ALA A 120 -2.49 -12.93 -6.97
C ALA A 120 -3.51 -11.81 -6.71
N ILE A 121 -3.15 -10.78 -5.94
CA ILE A 121 -4.03 -9.63 -5.70
C ILE A 121 -4.04 -8.68 -6.90
N SER A 122 -2.88 -8.34 -7.47
CA SER A 122 -2.78 -7.41 -8.60
C SER A 122 -3.56 -7.90 -9.82
N ASP A 123 -3.57 -9.22 -10.07
CA ASP A 123 -4.36 -9.83 -11.14
C ASP A 123 -5.87 -9.89 -10.81
N ALA A 124 -6.25 -9.82 -9.53
CA ALA A 124 -7.62 -10.02 -9.06
C ALA A 124 -8.43 -8.73 -8.90
N VAL A 125 -7.79 -7.55 -8.87
CA VAL A 125 -8.46 -6.26 -8.63
C VAL A 125 -8.15 -5.24 -9.73
N PRO A 126 -9.08 -4.34 -10.07
CA PRO A 126 -8.86 -3.34 -11.11
C PRO A 126 -8.12 -2.09 -10.61
N VAL A 127 -7.82 -2.00 -9.31
CA VAL A 127 -7.24 -0.82 -8.66
C VAL A 127 -5.74 -1.02 -8.41
N PRO A 128 -4.94 0.05 -8.39
CA PRO A 128 -3.51 -0.04 -8.10
C PRO A 128 -3.21 -0.78 -6.78
N VAL A 129 -2.15 -1.57 -6.80
CA VAL A 129 -1.65 -2.32 -5.65
C VAL A 129 -0.26 -1.80 -5.27
N ILE A 130 -0.09 -1.47 -3.99
CA ILE A 130 1.20 -1.17 -3.37
C ILE A 130 1.70 -2.42 -2.64
N ALA A 131 2.83 -2.97 -3.05
CA ALA A 131 3.49 -4.06 -2.34
C ALA A 131 4.29 -3.53 -1.13
N SER A 132 4.17 -4.21 0.01
CA SER A 132 4.83 -3.85 1.27
C SER A 132 5.28 -5.10 2.04
N GLY A 133 6.40 -4.97 2.76
CA GLY A 133 6.96 -6.02 3.62
C GLY A 133 8.04 -6.87 2.94
N GLY A 134 9.24 -6.88 3.52
CA GLY A 134 10.31 -7.83 3.18
C GLY A 134 11.45 -7.34 2.28
N VAL A 135 11.42 -6.09 1.80
CA VAL A 135 12.50 -5.54 0.97
C VAL A 135 13.85 -5.55 1.69
N GLY A 136 14.85 -6.18 1.08
CA GLY A 136 16.24 -6.24 1.55
C GLY A 136 17.25 -5.59 0.59
N SER A 137 16.89 -5.43 -0.68
CA SER A 137 17.75 -4.94 -1.77
C SER A 137 16.96 -4.10 -2.79
N LEU A 138 17.67 -3.49 -3.76
CA LEU A 138 17.02 -2.78 -4.87
C LEU A 138 16.36 -3.74 -5.88
N ASP A 139 16.88 -4.96 -6.02
CA ASP A 139 16.29 -5.98 -6.89
C ASP A 139 14.91 -6.42 -6.38
N ASP A 140 14.71 -6.45 -5.05
CA ASP A 140 13.39 -6.72 -4.47
C ASP A 140 12.35 -5.67 -4.90
N LEU A 141 12.76 -4.40 -5.04
CA LEU A 141 11.87 -3.34 -5.55
C LEU A 141 11.47 -3.61 -7.00
N LEU A 142 12.44 -4.01 -7.82
CA LEU A 142 12.20 -4.34 -9.23
C LEU A 142 11.29 -5.55 -9.37
N ASP A 143 11.52 -6.59 -8.57
CA ASP A 143 10.72 -7.81 -8.55
C ASP A 143 9.28 -7.53 -8.13
N GLY A 144 9.06 -6.67 -7.13
CA GLY A 144 7.72 -6.27 -6.71
C GLY A 144 6.90 -5.67 -7.86
N VAL A 145 7.52 -4.84 -8.69
CA VAL A 145 6.87 -4.21 -9.86
C VAL A 145 6.72 -5.19 -11.02
N THR A 146 7.81 -5.82 -11.44
CA THR A 146 7.86 -6.57 -12.71
C THR A 146 7.31 -7.99 -12.61
N ARG A 147 7.56 -8.68 -11.49
CA ARG A 147 7.10 -10.06 -11.26
C ARG A 147 5.80 -10.07 -10.46
N GLY A 148 5.74 -9.23 -9.41
CA GLY A 148 4.59 -9.07 -8.55
C GLY A 148 3.43 -8.29 -9.18
N GLY A 149 3.68 -7.48 -10.22
CA GLY A 149 2.64 -6.68 -10.87
C GLY A 149 2.18 -5.47 -10.06
N ALA A 150 2.92 -5.09 -9.00
CA ALA A 150 2.56 -3.94 -8.18
C ALA A 150 2.70 -2.64 -8.96
N SER A 151 1.74 -1.73 -8.78
CA SER A 151 1.79 -0.37 -9.34
C SER A 151 2.78 0.53 -8.59
N ALA A 152 3.02 0.24 -7.31
CA ALA A 152 4.00 0.90 -6.48
C ALA A 152 4.57 -0.07 -5.43
N VAL A 153 5.71 0.31 -4.86
CA VAL A 153 6.41 -0.48 -3.84
C VAL A 153 6.72 0.39 -2.63
N LEU A 154 6.53 -0.16 -1.44
CA LEU A 154 6.83 0.47 -0.17
C LEU A 154 7.97 -0.29 0.52
N ALA A 155 9.03 0.43 0.86
CA ALA A 155 10.14 -0.11 1.63
C ALA A 155 10.50 0.84 2.78
N ALA A 156 10.84 0.28 3.94
CA ALA A 156 11.27 1.03 5.12
C ALA A 156 12.73 0.75 5.47
N SER A 157 13.06 -0.52 5.74
CA SER A 157 14.36 -0.93 6.29
C SER A 157 15.55 -0.45 5.47
N ILE A 158 15.56 -0.70 4.15
CA ILE A 158 16.67 -0.33 3.28
C ILE A 158 16.95 1.18 3.19
N PHE A 159 15.96 2.02 3.52
CA PHE A 159 16.10 3.48 3.53
C PHE A 159 16.37 4.02 4.94
N HIS A 160 15.70 3.50 5.96
CA HIS A 160 15.89 3.94 7.35
C HIS A 160 17.28 3.62 7.88
N PHE A 161 17.90 2.50 7.45
CA PHE A 161 19.26 2.15 7.83
C PHE A 161 20.33 2.78 6.91
N GLY A 162 19.92 3.62 5.94
CA GLY A 162 20.84 4.35 5.07
C GLY A 162 21.60 3.47 4.08
N GLU A 163 21.18 2.23 3.85
CA GLU A 163 21.83 1.31 2.92
C GLU A 163 21.67 1.74 1.47
N PHE A 164 20.48 2.27 1.15
CA PHE A 164 20.18 2.86 -0.15
C PHE A 164 19.44 4.19 0.03
N THR A 165 19.50 5.00 -1.01
CA THR A 165 18.73 6.24 -1.14
C THR A 165 17.56 6.05 -2.11
N ILE A 166 16.54 6.90 -2.00
CA ILE A 166 15.43 6.94 -2.98
C ILE A 166 15.97 7.21 -4.39
N ALA A 167 17.04 7.99 -4.53
CA ALA A 167 17.68 8.25 -5.83
C ALA A 167 18.28 6.98 -6.44
N GLN A 168 19.00 6.17 -5.64
CA GLN A 168 19.54 4.89 -6.09
C GLN A 168 18.43 3.92 -6.48
N ALA A 169 17.35 3.83 -5.69
CA ALA A 169 16.21 2.98 -6.02
C ALA A 169 15.56 3.39 -7.36
N LYS A 170 15.34 4.68 -7.59
CA LYS A 170 14.81 5.19 -8.86
C LYS A 170 15.75 4.91 -10.03
N ALA A 171 17.05 5.12 -9.86
CA ALA A 171 18.04 4.85 -10.90
C ALA A 171 18.06 3.36 -11.29
N HIS A 172 17.98 2.47 -10.29
CA HIS A 172 17.94 1.03 -10.50
C HIS A 172 16.70 0.59 -11.29
N LEU A 173 15.52 1.05 -10.87
CA LEU A 173 14.26 0.78 -11.57
C LEU A 173 14.26 1.35 -13.00
N ALA A 174 14.77 2.58 -13.18
CA ALA A 174 14.87 3.20 -14.49
C ALA A 174 15.82 2.43 -15.43
N ALA A 175 16.96 1.96 -14.92
CA ALA A 175 17.92 1.17 -15.68
C ALA A 175 17.33 -0.18 -16.14
N ALA A 176 16.39 -0.73 -15.37
CA ALA A 176 15.63 -1.93 -15.72
C ALA A 176 14.39 -1.65 -16.60
N GLY A 177 14.19 -0.40 -17.05
CA GLY A 177 13.09 -0.02 -17.96
C GLY A 177 11.75 0.26 -17.27
N VAL A 178 11.69 0.29 -15.93
CA VAL A 178 10.47 0.68 -15.20
C VAL A 178 10.30 2.20 -15.27
N PRO A 179 9.14 2.72 -15.72
CA PRO A 179 8.87 4.15 -15.70
C PRO A 179 8.86 4.70 -14.27
N VAL A 180 9.81 5.58 -13.96
CA VAL A 180 9.89 6.23 -12.64
C VAL A 180 9.81 7.74 -12.78
N ARG A 181 9.16 8.37 -11.79
CA ARG A 181 9.12 9.83 -11.70
C ARG A 181 10.52 10.36 -11.36
N GLN A 182 11.13 11.04 -12.34
CA GLN A 182 12.40 11.75 -12.16
C GLN A 182 12.24 12.91 -11.17
N ILE A 183 13.25 13.11 -10.32
CA ILE A 183 13.32 14.28 -9.45
C ILE A 183 14.05 15.34 -10.26
N SER A 184 13.31 16.26 -10.90
CA SER A 184 13.92 17.44 -11.50
C SER A 184 14.50 18.31 -10.40
N ARG A 185 15.82 18.54 -10.41
CA ARG A 185 16.41 19.61 -9.60
C ARG A 185 15.91 20.94 -10.17
N PRO A 186 15.41 21.87 -9.34
CA PRO A 186 15.24 23.24 -9.81
C PRO A 186 16.61 23.76 -10.26
N ALA A 187 16.61 24.42 -11.41
CA ALA A 187 17.79 25.08 -11.97
C ALA A 187 18.25 26.22 -11.07
#